data_AF-A0A357ND82-F1
#
_entry.id   AF-A0A357ND82-F1
#
_cell.length_a   1.000
_cell.length_b   1.000
_cell.length_c   1.000
_cell.angle_alpha   90.00
_cell.angle_beta   90.00
_cell.angle_gamma   90.00
#
_symmetry.space_group_name_H-M   'P 1'
#
loop_
_entity.id
_entity.type
_entity.pdbx_description
1 polymer ?
#
loop_
_entity_poly.entity_id
_entity_poly.type
_entity_poly.pdbx_seq_one_letter_code
_entity_poly.pdbx_strand_id
1 'polypeptide(L)'
;QIARTIARALCLNEDLTEAIALGHDLGHTPFGHSGERALAAMFPGGFKHNEQSLRVVEILEKPGGINLTWEVRDGILHHTGKELPATLEGQVTKIADRIAYINHDIDDALRGGIIALADIPASSAEVLGNRHNARINAMVQDIVANSGQKPRIMMSNRVEKATDALRSFLFARVYINSEAKEEDEKAKYILKQLFLHAVQNPAEIFGAAEQWYDTVERMACDYIAGMTDRYAIAQYRKLFIPHGWDR
;
A
#
# COMPACT_ATOMS: atom_id res chain seq x y z
N GLN A 1 0.26 -6.80 -13.03
CA GLN A 1 -0.35 -7.13 -14.34
C GLN A 1 -0.75 -5.88 -15.12
N ILE A 2 -1.63 -5.01 -14.60
CA ILE A 2 -2.06 -3.76 -15.26
C ILE A 2 -0.87 -2.91 -15.74
N ALA A 3 0.13 -2.70 -14.87
CA ALA A 3 1.33 -1.92 -15.18
C ALA A 3 2.08 -2.47 -16.40
N ARG A 4 2.31 -3.79 -16.46
CA ARG A 4 2.96 -4.46 -17.59
C ARG A 4 2.17 -4.31 -18.90
N THR A 5 0.84 -4.42 -18.83
CA THR A 5 -0.02 -4.20 -20.01
C THR A 5 0.13 -2.79 -20.57
N ILE A 6 0.13 -1.77 -19.69
CA ILE A 6 0.34 -0.37 -20.09
C ILE A 6 1.76 -0.18 -20.67
N ALA A 7 2.79 -0.67 -19.97
CA ALA A 7 4.18 -0.54 -20.41
C ALA A 7 4.41 -1.18 -21.79
N ARG A 8 3.89 -2.40 -22.00
CA ARG A 8 3.96 -3.10 -23.29
C ARG A 8 3.28 -2.31 -24.41
N ALA A 9 2.08 -1.79 -24.16
CA ALA A 9 1.33 -1.02 -25.16
C ALA A 9 2.00 0.32 -25.52
N LEU A 10 2.80 0.87 -24.60
CA LEU A 10 3.56 2.10 -24.78
C LEU A 10 5.02 1.85 -25.21
N CYS A 11 5.42 0.60 -25.45
CA CYS A 11 6.80 0.20 -25.76
C CYS A 11 7.83 0.66 -24.72
N LEU A 12 7.46 0.63 -23.43
CA LEU A 12 8.34 0.92 -22.30
C LEU A 12 9.05 -0.35 -21.81
N ASN A 13 9.99 -0.20 -20.86
CA ASN A 13 10.69 -1.33 -20.26
C ASN A 13 9.75 -2.12 -19.32
N GLU A 14 9.32 -3.31 -19.77
CA GLU A 14 8.44 -4.18 -19.00
C GLU A 14 9.08 -4.72 -17.72
N ASP A 15 10.39 -5.03 -17.75
CA ASP A 15 11.11 -5.60 -16.61
C ASP A 15 11.28 -4.56 -15.49
N LEU A 16 11.62 -3.32 -15.85
CA LEU A 16 11.69 -2.21 -14.91
C LEU A 16 10.31 -1.94 -14.29
N THR A 17 9.25 -1.91 -15.12
CA THR A 17 7.88 -1.72 -14.65
C THR A 17 7.45 -2.83 -13.69
N GLU A 18 7.75 -4.09 -14.03
CA GLU A 18 7.41 -5.24 -13.19
C GLU A 18 8.21 -5.24 -11.88
N ALA A 19 9.51 -4.95 -11.92
CA ALA A 19 10.35 -4.86 -10.72
C ALA A 19 9.84 -3.79 -9.75
N ILE A 20 9.46 -2.60 -10.24
CA ILE A 20 8.86 -1.55 -9.40
C ILE A 20 7.52 -2.03 -8.84
N ALA A 21 6.65 -2.60 -9.68
CA ALA A 21 5.33 -3.07 -9.25
C ALA A 21 5.40 -4.19 -8.21
N LEU A 22 6.42 -5.04 -8.24
CA LEU A 22 6.63 -6.07 -7.21
C LEU A 22 7.22 -5.50 -5.92
N GLY A 23 8.01 -4.43 -6.00
CA GLY A 23 8.71 -3.84 -4.86
C GLY A 23 7.95 -2.73 -4.13
N HIS A 24 6.95 -2.09 -4.76
CA HIS A 24 6.37 -0.84 -4.26
C HIS A 24 5.73 -0.98 -2.87
N ASP A 25 5.18 -2.14 -2.55
CA ASP A 25 4.37 -2.37 -1.35
C ASP A 25 5.01 -3.33 -0.32
N LEU A 26 6.32 -3.54 -0.40
CA LEU A 26 7.06 -4.41 0.53
C LEU A 26 7.05 -3.91 1.99
N GLY A 27 6.90 -2.60 2.19
CA GLY A 27 6.92 -1.94 3.48
C GLY A 27 5.54 -1.72 4.10
N HIS A 28 4.47 -2.29 3.53
CA HIS A 28 3.14 -2.12 4.08
C HIS A 28 3.03 -2.82 5.43
N THR A 29 2.51 -2.12 6.44
CA THR A 29 2.26 -2.67 7.76
C THR A 29 1.12 -3.70 7.77
N PRO A 30 1.05 -4.58 8.80
CA PRO A 30 -0.17 -5.29 9.12
C PRO A 30 -1.38 -4.35 9.16
N PHE A 31 -2.53 -4.86 8.75
CA PHE A 31 -3.81 -4.15 8.69
C PHE A 31 -3.82 -2.96 7.72
N GLY A 32 -2.91 -2.92 6.75
CA GLY A 32 -2.93 -1.91 5.69
C GLY A 32 -2.78 -0.49 6.25
N HIS A 33 -3.50 0.47 5.65
CA HIS A 33 -3.44 1.90 6.01
C HIS A 33 -3.70 2.18 7.50
N SER A 34 -4.46 1.31 8.17
CA SER A 34 -4.71 1.38 9.60
C SER A 34 -3.42 1.26 10.40
N GLY A 35 -2.58 0.30 10.01
CA GLY A 35 -1.30 0.09 10.67
C GLY A 35 -0.28 1.16 10.35
N GLU A 36 -0.29 1.68 9.13
CA GLU A 36 0.57 2.80 8.73
C GLU A 36 0.27 4.03 9.60
N ARG A 37 -1.02 4.37 9.77
CA ARG A 37 -1.44 5.46 10.67
C ARG A 37 -1.04 5.21 12.12
N ALA A 38 -1.16 3.96 12.58
CA ALA A 38 -0.77 3.59 13.94
C ALA A 38 0.72 3.83 14.17
N LEU A 39 1.59 3.27 13.31
CA LEU A 39 3.03 3.46 13.42
C LEU A 39 3.43 4.93 13.25
N ALA A 40 2.82 5.65 12.31
CA ALA A 40 3.12 7.07 12.09
C ALA A 40 2.80 7.95 13.31
N ALA A 41 1.77 7.60 14.09
CA ALA A 41 1.42 8.31 15.31
C ALA A 41 2.37 8.00 16.49
N MET A 42 3.10 6.90 16.44
CA MET A 42 3.97 6.44 17.53
C MET A 42 5.44 6.75 17.29
N PHE A 43 5.89 6.65 16.05
CA PHE A 43 7.27 6.88 15.68
C PHE A 43 7.52 8.39 15.48
N PRO A 44 8.43 9.03 16.23
CA PRO A 44 8.63 10.48 16.20
C PRO A 44 8.95 11.08 14.82
N GLY A 45 9.52 10.29 13.90
CA GLY A 45 9.82 10.71 12.53
C GLY A 45 8.67 10.53 11.53
N GLY A 46 7.54 9.97 11.97
CA GLY A 46 6.46 9.51 11.08
C GLY A 46 6.84 8.24 10.31
N PHE A 47 5.82 7.49 9.89
CA PHE A 47 5.99 6.25 9.15
C PHE A 47 5.22 6.35 7.85
N LYS A 48 5.85 5.93 6.73
CA LYS A 48 5.20 5.80 5.44
C LYS A 48 5.60 4.49 4.78
N HIS A 49 4.62 3.76 4.23
CA HIS A 49 4.88 2.44 3.64
C HIS A 49 5.88 2.52 2.48
N ASN A 50 5.84 3.57 1.66
CA ASN A 50 6.75 3.71 0.50
C ASN A 50 8.20 3.94 0.92
N GLU A 51 8.43 4.70 2.00
CA GLU A 51 9.76 4.89 2.60
C GLU A 51 10.23 3.58 3.26
N GLN A 52 9.32 2.84 3.88
CA GLN A 52 9.62 1.53 4.44
C GLN A 52 9.93 0.49 3.35
N SER A 53 9.21 0.48 2.22
CA SER A 53 9.49 -0.40 1.07
C SER A 53 10.88 -0.17 0.53
N LEU A 54 11.29 1.10 0.41
CA LEU A 54 12.66 1.45 0.03
C LEU A 54 13.67 0.95 1.07
N ARG A 55 13.39 1.16 2.36
CA ARG A 55 14.24 0.68 3.46
C ARG A 55 14.38 -0.86 3.47
N VAL A 56 13.32 -1.59 3.16
CA VAL A 56 13.36 -3.07 3.05
C VAL A 56 14.41 -3.48 2.02
N VAL A 57 14.38 -2.88 0.83
CA VAL A 57 15.28 -3.27 -0.26
C VAL A 57 16.69 -2.69 -0.14
N GLU A 58 16.88 -1.59 0.59
CA GLU A 58 18.20 -0.95 0.78
C GLU A 58 18.94 -1.44 2.03
N ILE A 59 18.21 -1.85 3.08
CA ILE A 59 18.80 -2.06 4.41
C ILE A 59 18.44 -3.42 4.99
N LEU A 60 17.15 -3.82 4.97
CA LEU A 60 16.67 -4.93 5.80
C LEU A 60 16.85 -6.31 5.16
N GLU A 61 16.66 -6.43 3.84
CA GLU A 61 16.76 -7.72 3.14
C GLU A 61 18.21 -8.08 2.80
N LYS A 62 18.71 -9.19 3.36
CA LYS A 62 20.14 -9.61 3.35
C LYS A 62 21.05 -8.55 3.99
N PRO A 63 22.27 -8.90 4.47
CA PRO A 63 23.12 -7.87 5.05
C PRO A 63 23.41 -6.77 4.02
N GLY A 64 22.83 -5.57 4.23
CA GLY A 64 23.00 -4.40 3.38
C GLY A 64 22.04 -4.26 2.18
N GLY A 65 20.86 -4.88 2.21
CA GLY A 65 19.86 -4.76 1.14
C GLY A 65 20.10 -5.69 -0.05
N ILE A 66 19.25 -5.55 -1.07
CA ILE A 66 19.26 -6.40 -2.29
C ILE A 66 19.84 -5.68 -3.52
N ASN A 67 20.46 -4.51 -3.33
CA ASN A 67 21.23 -3.76 -4.34
C ASN A 67 20.47 -3.56 -5.68
N LEU A 68 19.22 -3.08 -5.61
CA LEU A 68 18.42 -2.77 -6.79
C LEU A 68 18.97 -1.54 -7.52
N THR A 69 18.69 -1.47 -8.83
CA THR A 69 19.04 -0.29 -9.62
C THR A 69 18.35 0.97 -9.07
N TRP A 70 18.93 2.13 -9.37
CA TRP A 70 18.38 3.40 -8.89
C TRP A 70 16.95 3.63 -9.38
N GLU A 71 16.63 3.25 -10.62
CA GLU A 71 15.32 3.42 -11.24
C GLU A 71 14.24 2.61 -10.53
N VAL A 72 14.58 1.40 -10.07
CA VAL A 72 13.63 0.57 -9.30
C VAL A 72 13.37 1.20 -7.94
N ARG A 73 14.43 1.67 -7.26
CA ARG A 73 14.32 2.33 -5.94
C ARG A 73 13.52 3.63 -6.01
N ASP A 74 13.77 4.46 -7.03
CA ASP A 74 13.00 5.68 -7.31
C ASP A 74 11.52 5.35 -7.56
N GLY A 75 11.25 4.34 -8.38
CA GLY A 75 9.89 3.87 -8.62
C GLY A 75 9.18 3.41 -7.35
N ILE A 76 9.86 2.65 -6.49
CA ILE A 76 9.32 2.19 -5.19
C ILE A 76 9.03 3.39 -4.28
N LEU A 77 9.94 4.36 -4.19
CA LEU A 77 9.74 5.51 -3.30
C LEU A 77 8.60 6.42 -3.76
N HIS A 78 8.51 6.70 -5.06
CA HIS A 78 7.61 7.71 -5.61
C HIS A 78 6.32 7.15 -6.23
N HIS A 79 6.05 5.85 -6.07
CA HIS A 79 4.79 5.25 -6.55
C HIS A 79 3.56 5.91 -5.90
N THR A 80 3.69 6.45 -4.69
CA THR A 80 2.62 7.19 -3.98
C THR A 80 2.99 8.67 -3.78
N GLY A 81 2.10 9.47 -3.19
CA GLY A 81 2.35 10.88 -2.90
C GLY A 81 2.35 11.82 -4.11
N LYS A 82 2.83 13.05 -3.91
CA LYS A 82 2.79 14.13 -4.92
C LYS A 82 3.91 14.06 -5.95
N GLU A 83 5.05 13.52 -5.55
CA GLU A 83 6.21 13.40 -6.42
C GLU A 83 5.97 12.30 -7.45
N LEU A 84 6.47 12.55 -8.66
CA LEU A 84 6.37 11.59 -9.75
C LEU A 84 7.67 10.81 -9.81
N PRO A 85 7.61 9.49 -10.05
CA PRO A 85 8.78 8.73 -10.42
C PRO A 85 9.50 9.34 -11.62
N ALA A 86 10.82 9.27 -11.61
CA ALA A 86 11.67 9.83 -12.65
C ALA A 86 11.47 9.13 -13.99
N THR A 87 11.18 7.82 -13.96
CA THR A 87 10.94 7.00 -15.16
C THR A 87 9.46 6.95 -15.54
N LEU A 88 9.19 6.73 -16.84
CA LEU A 88 7.82 6.50 -17.31
C LEU A 88 7.26 5.18 -16.74
N GLU A 89 8.11 4.17 -16.57
CA GLU A 89 7.80 2.88 -15.95
C GLU A 89 7.34 3.03 -14.49
N GLY A 90 8.00 3.89 -13.72
CA GLY A 90 7.55 4.25 -12.37
C GLY A 90 6.21 4.97 -12.39
N GLN A 91 6.01 5.92 -13.31
CA GLN A 91 4.71 6.60 -13.47
C GLN A 91 3.58 5.65 -13.90
N VAL A 92 3.89 4.67 -14.78
CA VAL A 92 2.96 3.59 -15.13
C VAL A 92 2.59 2.81 -13.88
N THR A 93 3.56 2.44 -13.04
CA THR A 93 3.30 1.68 -11.81
C THR A 93 2.41 2.47 -10.85
N LYS A 94 2.71 3.76 -10.63
CA LYS A 94 1.89 4.68 -9.83
C LYS A 94 0.43 4.74 -10.27
N ILE A 95 0.17 4.86 -11.57
CA ILE A 95 -1.21 4.91 -12.08
C ILE A 95 -1.85 3.52 -12.04
N ALA A 96 -1.11 2.46 -12.36
CA ALA A 96 -1.62 1.10 -12.36
C ALA A 96 -2.03 0.61 -10.97
N ASP A 97 -1.25 0.95 -9.94
CA ASP A 97 -1.58 0.67 -8.54
C ASP A 97 -2.92 1.30 -8.16
N ARG A 98 -3.09 2.59 -8.47
CA ARG A 98 -4.35 3.30 -8.26
C ARG A 98 -5.55 2.62 -8.96
N ILE A 99 -5.37 2.10 -10.18
CA ILE A 99 -6.42 1.36 -10.89
C ILE A 99 -6.73 0.05 -10.18
N ALA A 100 -5.71 -0.70 -9.75
CA ALA A 100 -5.87 -1.96 -9.06
C ALA A 100 -6.65 -1.76 -7.76
N TYR A 101 -6.20 -0.83 -6.93
CA TYR A 101 -6.81 -0.49 -5.64
C TYR A 101 -8.29 -0.11 -5.77
N ILE A 102 -8.63 0.83 -6.66
CA ILE A 102 -10.02 1.26 -6.85
C ILE A 102 -10.93 0.08 -7.23
N ASN A 103 -10.45 -0.84 -8.08
CA ASN A 103 -11.27 -1.96 -8.53
C ASN A 103 -11.40 -3.04 -7.46
N HIS A 104 -10.33 -3.35 -6.73
CA HIS A 104 -10.37 -4.29 -5.61
C HIS A 104 -11.30 -3.79 -4.50
N ASP A 105 -11.21 -2.51 -4.13
CA ASP A 105 -12.07 -1.89 -3.12
C ASP A 105 -13.54 -1.95 -3.50
N ILE A 106 -13.89 -1.70 -4.77
CA ILE A 106 -15.28 -1.83 -5.23
C ILE A 106 -15.75 -3.27 -5.06
N ASP A 107 -14.94 -4.25 -5.47
CA ASP A 107 -15.32 -5.65 -5.42
C ASP A 107 -15.42 -6.18 -3.98
N ASP A 108 -14.55 -5.72 -3.08
CA ASP A 108 -14.62 -6.04 -1.64
C ASP A 108 -15.84 -5.38 -0.99
N ALA A 109 -16.11 -4.11 -1.29
CA ALA A 109 -17.27 -3.39 -0.75
C ALA A 109 -18.61 -3.96 -1.24
N LEU A 110 -18.68 -4.41 -2.51
CA LEU A 110 -19.84 -5.12 -3.05
C LEU A 110 -20.03 -6.48 -2.37
N ARG A 111 -18.95 -7.26 -2.22
CA ARG A 111 -18.98 -8.57 -1.56
C ARG A 111 -19.37 -8.47 -0.08
N GLY A 112 -18.88 -7.45 0.61
CA GLY A 112 -19.21 -7.14 2.00
C GLY A 112 -20.58 -6.49 2.18
N GLY A 113 -21.31 -6.18 1.11
CA GLY A 113 -22.61 -5.51 1.17
C GLY A 113 -22.55 -4.06 1.67
N ILE A 114 -21.37 -3.44 1.68
CA ILE A 114 -21.15 -2.04 2.10
C ILE A 114 -21.74 -1.08 1.05
N ILE A 115 -21.67 -1.45 -0.21
CA ILE A 115 -22.28 -0.73 -1.34
C ILE A 115 -23.02 -1.72 -2.25
N ALA A 116 -23.98 -1.23 -3.02
CA ALA A 116 -24.57 -1.93 -4.15
C ALA A 116 -24.01 -1.37 -5.47
N LEU A 117 -24.16 -2.13 -6.56
CA LEU A 117 -23.71 -1.68 -7.89
C LEU A 117 -24.38 -0.36 -8.31
N ALA A 118 -25.63 -0.16 -7.89
CA ALA A 118 -26.39 1.07 -8.16
C ALA A 118 -25.91 2.29 -7.36
N ASP A 119 -25.09 2.11 -6.31
CA ASP A 119 -24.49 3.23 -5.58
C ASP A 119 -23.31 3.85 -6.33
N ILE A 120 -22.70 3.12 -7.29
CA ILE A 120 -21.58 3.63 -8.08
C ILE A 120 -22.04 4.88 -8.84
N PRO A 121 -21.31 6.02 -8.75
CA PRO A 121 -21.71 7.25 -9.42
C PRO A 121 -21.94 7.02 -10.91
N ALA A 122 -23.14 7.41 -11.40
CA ALA A 122 -23.53 7.26 -12.80
C ALA A 122 -22.50 7.90 -13.76
N SER A 123 -21.96 9.07 -13.38
CA SER A 123 -20.92 9.77 -14.13
C SER A 123 -19.62 8.96 -14.28
N SER A 124 -19.24 8.18 -13.27
CA SER A 124 -18.09 7.27 -13.34
C SER A 124 -18.43 6.01 -14.14
N ALA A 125 -19.61 5.44 -13.90
CA ALA A 125 -20.12 4.25 -14.60
C ALA A 125 -20.25 4.44 -16.11
N GLU A 126 -20.68 5.62 -16.57
CA GLU A 126 -20.82 5.94 -17.99
C GLU A 126 -19.48 6.04 -18.72
N VAL A 127 -18.42 6.47 -18.01
CA VAL A 127 -17.09 6.68 -18.60
C VAL A 127 -16.23 5.43 -18.48
N LEU A 128 -16.24 4.78 -17.32
CA LEU A 128 -15.37 3.65 -17.00
C LEU A 128 -16.08 2.30 -17.23
N GLY A 129 -17.41 2.26 -17.15
CA GLY A 129 -18.20 1.03 -17.22
C GLY A 129 -18.57 0.46 -15.85
N ASN A 130 -19.55 -0.45 -15.85
CA ASN A 130 -20.14 -1.01 -14.63
C ASN A 130 -19.50 -2.33 -14.16
N ARG A 131 -18.66 -2.95 -14.99
CA ARG A 131 -18.04 -4.24 -14.68
C ARG A 131 -16.55 -4.04 -14.41
N HIS A 132 -15.98 -4.85 -13.51
CA HIS A 132 -14.56 -4.86 -13.18
C HIS A 132 -13.66 -4.77 -14.42
N ASN A 133 -13.80 -5.72 -15.34
CA ASN A 133 -13.01 -5.75 -16.58
C ASN A 133 -13.24 -4.53 -17.49
N ALA A 134 -14.47 -4.00 -17.54
CA ALA A 134 -14.78 -2.83 -18.36
C ALA A 134 -14.07 -1.58 -17.83
N ARG A 135 -14.07 -1.38 -16.51
CA ARG A 135 -13.38 -0.25 -15.83
C ARG A 135 -11.89 -0.27 -16.07
N ILE A 136 -11.25 -1.41 -15.82
CA ILE A 136 -9.81 -1.57 -16.06
C ILE A 136 -9.49 -1.31 -17.53
N ASN A 137 -10.24 -1.93 -18.46
CA ASN A 137 -9.99 -1.76 -19.89
C ASN A 137 -10.17 -0.30 -20.34
N ALA A 138 -11.21 0.41 -19.88
CA ALA A 138 -11.43 1.81 -20.21
C ALA A 138 -10.28 2.70 -19.73
N MET A 139 -9.82 2.52 -18.50
CA MET A 139 -8.68 3.28 -17.94
C MET A 139 -7.38 2.97 -18.67
N VAL A 140 -7.09 1.69 -18.91
CA VAL A 140 -5.86 1.26 -19.61
C VAL A 140 -5.83 1.78 -21.04
N GLN A 141 -6.92 1.63 -21.80
CA GLN A 141 -7.00 2.11 -23.18
C GLN A 141 -6.83 3.63 -23.26
N ASP A 142 -7.45 4.38 -22.35
CA ASP A 142 -7.33 5.83 -22.31
C ASP A 142 -5.90 6.27 -21.97
N ILE A 143 -5.25 5.62 -21.01
CA ILE A 143 -3.83 5.90 -20.68
C ILE A 143 -2.94 5.68 -21.90
N VAL A 144 -3.08 4.55 -22.58
CA VAL A 144 -2.28 4.22 -23.76
C VAL A 144 -2.49 5.26 -24.86
N ALA A 145 -3.74 5.63 -25.13
CA ALA A 145 -4.07 6.65 -26.14
C ALA A 145 -3.54 8.05 -25.80
N ASN A 146 -3.41 8.37 -24.51
CA ASN A 146 -3.02 9.70 -24.05
C ASN A 146 -1.56 9.82 -23.60
N SER A 147 -0.79 8.73 -23.56
CA SER A 147 0.60 8.74 -23.07
C SER A 147 1.65 8.41 -24.14
N GLY A 148 1.24 7.88 -25.30
CA GLY A 148 2.16 7.55 -26.39
C GLY A 148 3.00 8.75 -26.85
N GLN A 149 4.33 8.57 -26.89
CA GLN A 149 5.31 9.59 -27.29
C GLN A 149 5.27 10.89 -26.47
N LYS A 150 4.73 10.85 -25.24
CA LYS A 150 4.70 11.99 -24.32
C LYS A 150 5.71 11.80 -23.18
N PRO A 151 6.19 12.89 -22.57
CA PRO A 151 7.15 12.80 -21.46
C PRO A 151 6.50 12.41 -20.11
N ARG A 152 5.21 12.06 -20.10
CA ARG A 152 4.45 11.70 -18.89
C ARG A 152 3.34 10.71 -19.19
N ILE A 153 3.05 9.85 -18.24
CA ILE A 153 1.90 8.94 -18.25
C ILE A 153 0.68 9.68 -17.70
N MET A 154 -0.42 9.68 -18.45
CA MET A 154 -1.63 10.41 -18.09
C MET A 154 -2.89 9.78 -18.65
N MET A 155 -4.00 9.99 -17.94
CA MET A 155 -5.36 9.81 -18.46
C MET A 155 -5.80 11.09 -19.19
N SER A 156 -6.82 10.98 -20.04
CA SER A 156 -7.58 12.14 -20.48
C SER A 156 -8.32 12.77 -19.30
N ASN A 157 -8.60 14.08 -19.39
CA ASN A 157 -9.36 14.81 -18.36
C ASN A 157 -10.73 14.15 -18.05
N ARG A 158 -11.36 13.55 -19.07
CA ARG A 158 -12.64 12.84 -18.91
C ARG A 158 -12.49 11.60 -18.02
N VAL A 159 -11.50 10.75 -18.29
CA VAL A 159 -11.27 9.51 -17.54
C VAL A 159 -10.66 9.79 -16.17
N GLU A 160 -9.78 10.77 -16.06
CA GLU A 160 -9.21 11.20 -14.78
C GLU A 160 -10.31 11.68 -13.82
N LYS A 161 -11.20 12.57 -14.27
CA LYS A 161 -12.33 13.04 -13.45
C LYS A 161 -13.26 11.92 -13.01
N ALA A 162 -13.55 10.97 -13.91
CA ALA A 162 -14.39 9.81 -13.57
C ALA A 162 -13.71 8.90 -12.54
N THR A 163 -12.39 8.72 -12.64
CA THR A 163 -11.57 7.92 -11.72
C THR A 163 -11.45 8.59 -10.35
N ASP A 164 -11.26 9.92 -10.33
CA ASP A 164 -11.23 10.74 -9.11
C ASP A 164 -12.59 10.69 -8.39
N ALA A 165 -13.69 10.87 -9.12
CA ALA A 165 -15.03 10.79 -8.56
C ALA A 165 -15.32 9.42 -7.93
N LEU A 166 -14.91 8.34 -8.60
CA LEU A 166 -15.07 6.97 -8.09
C LEU A 166 -14.24 6.74 -6.81
N ARG A 167 -13.00 7.24 -6.78
CA ARG A 167 -12.15 7.18 -5.58
C ARG A 167 -12.77 7.97 -4.42
N SER A 168 -13.24 9.18 -4.66
CA SER A 168 -13.88 10.00 -3.62
C SER A 168 -15.15 9.35 -3.07
N PHE A 169 -15.94 8.72 -3.94
CA PHE A 169 -17.10 7.93 -3.52
C PHE A 169 -16.72 6.75 -2.61
N LEU A 170 -15.72 5.96 -3.00
CA LEU A 170 -15.23 4.84 -2.19
C LEU A 170 -14.71 5.33 -0.84
N PHE A 171 -13.92 6.40 -0.83
CA PHE A 171 -13.44 7.01 0.41
C PHE A 171 -14.61 7.38 1.35
N ALA A 172 -15.64 8.03 0.83
CA ALA A 172 -16.79 8.45 1.64
C ALA A 172 -17.65 7.26 2.13
N ARG A 173 -17.83 6.21 1.32
CA ARG A 173 -18.75 5.10 1.63
C ARG A 173 -18.09 3.95 2.36
N VAL A 174 -16.91 3.54 1.92
CA VAL A 174 -16.21 2.35 2.41
C VAL A 174 -15.35 2.69 3.62
N TYR A 175 -14.68 3.85 3.61
CA TYR A 175 -13.68 4.17 4.64
C TYR A 175 -14.21 5.02 5.80
N ILE A 176 -15.18 5.92 5.58
CA ILE A 176 -15.70 6.80 6.65
C ILE A 176 -16.88 6.17 7.40
N ASN A 177 -17.76 5.43 6.72
CA ASN A 177 -19.11 5.11 7.19
C ASN A 177 -19.36 3.62 7.53
N SER A 178 -18.32 2.80 7.70
CA SER A 178 -18.46 1.34 7.85
C SER A 178 -18.09 0.83 9.25
N GLU A 179 -18.60 -0.37 9.59
CA GLU A 179 -18.17 -1.18 10.75
C GLU A 179 -16.65 -1.42 10.79
N ALA A 180 -15.96 -1.24 9.65
CA ALA A 180 -14.50 -1.32 9.56
C ALA A 180 -13.79 -0.34 10.50
N LYS A 181 -14.46 0.72 10.98
CA LYS A 181 -13.89 1.66 11.95
C LYS A 181 -13.63 1.03 13.32
N GLU A 182 -14.46 0.10 13.79
CA GLU A 182 -14.21 -0.58 15.08
C GLU A 182 -13.00 -1.52 14.98
N GLU A 183 -12.89 -2.26 13.87
CA GLU A 183 -11.75 -3.12 13.61
C GLU A 183 -10.46 -2.30 13.36
N ASP A 184 -10.56 -1.13 12.73
CA ASP A 184 -9.46 -0.16 12.56
C ASP A 184 -8.88 0.29 13.92
N GLU A 185 -9.73 0.57 14.91
CA GLU A 185 -9.26 0.93 16.25
C GLU A 185 -8.62 -0.24 17.00
N LYS A 186 -9.15 -1.47 16.85
CA LYS A 186 -8.52 -2.68 17.42
C LYS A 186 -7.15 -2.94 16.80
N ALA A 187 -7.03 -2.81 15.47
CA ALA A 187 -5.77 -2.95 14.75
C ALA A 187 -4.73 -1.93 15.23
N LYS A 188 -5.09 -0.65 15.32
CA LYS A 188 -4.23 0.41 15.88
C LYS A 188 -3.79 0.08 17.30
N TYR A 189 -4.71 -0.38 18.14
CA TYR A 189 -4.41 -0.73 19.52
C TYR A 189 -3.42 -1.89 19.61
N ILE A 190 -3.60 -2.96 18.84
CA ILE A 190 -2.69 -4.11 18.77
C ILE A 190 -1.27 -3.64 18.42
N LEU A 191 -1.12 -2.90 17.32
CA LEU A 191 0.19 -2.42 16.88
C LEU A 191 0.81 -1.46 17.89
N LYS A 192 -0.01 -0.66 18.58
CA LYS A 192 0.46 0.22 19.64
C LYS A 192 1.06 -0.53 20.82
N GLN A 193 0.39 -1.59 21.28
CA GLN A 193 0.93 -2.40 22.38
C GLN A 193 2.21 -3.12 21.95
N LEU A 194 2.26 -3.66 20.74
CA LEU A 194 3.46 -4.31 20.20
C LEU A 194 4.63 -3.33 20.09
N PHE A 195 4.39 -2.12 19.59
CA PHE A 195 5.42 -1.07 19.47
C PHE A 195 5.96 -0.67 20.85
N LEU A 196 5.07 -0.33 21.79
CA LEU A 196 5.48 0.06 23.13
C LEU A 196 6.27 -1.04 23.84
N HIS A 197 5.83 -2.30 23.70
CA HIS A 197 6.54 -3.43 24.28
C HIS A 197 7.93 -3.64 23.66
N ALA A 198 8.06 -3.54 22.33
CA ALA A 198 9.35 -3.64 21.65
C ALA A 198 10.31 -2.52 22.06
N VAL A 199 9.81 -1.31 22.28
CA VAL A 199 10.62 -0.18 22.73
C VAL A 199 11.02 -0.29 24.21
N GLN A 200 10.13 -0.81 25.06
CA GLN A 200 10.40 -0.97 26.50
C GLN A 200 11.28 -2.18 26.82
N ASN A 201 11.22 -3.23 25.99
CA ASN A 201 11.94 -4.49 26.21
C ASN A 201 12.76 -4.88 24.96
N PRO A 202 13.64 -4.00 24.44
CA PRO A 202 14.28 -4.21 23.15
C PRO A 202 15.21 -5.42 23.14
N ALA A 203 15.81 -5.77 24.28
CA ALA A 203 16.67 -6.94 24.39
C ALA A 203 15.92 -8.27 24.19
N GLU A 204 14.61 -8.32 24.52
CA GLU A 204 13.79 -9.53 24.33
C GLU A 204 13.43 -9.76 22.87
N ILE A 205 13.31 -8.68 22.09
CA ILE A 205 12.91 -8.74 20.68
C ILE A 205 14.13 -8.78 19.76
N PHE A 206 15.14 -7.96 20.04
CA PHE A 206 16.26 -7.68 19.14
C PHE A 206 17.60 -8.25 19.64
N GLY A 207 17.63 -8.86 20.82
CA GLY A 207 18.86 -9.37 21.43
C GLY A 207 19.74 -8.25 22.02
N ALA A 208 21.02 -8.57 22.24
CA ALA A 208 21.95 -7.69 22.93
C ALA A 208 22.21 -6.38 22.15
N ALA A 209 22.46 -5.28 22.87
CA ALA A 209 22.56 -3.93 22.30
C ALA A 209 23.66 -3.80 21.24
N GLU A 210 24.70 -4.63 21.30
CA GLU A 210 25.80 -4.69 20.33
C GLU A 210 25.35 -5.18 18.94
N GLN A 211 24.16 -5.78 18.83
CA GLN A 211 23.58 -6.28 17.57
C GLN A 211 22.59 -5.29 16.95
N TRP A 212 22.28 -4.19 17.65
CA TRP A 212 21.30 -3.21 17.18
C TRP A 212 21.89 -2.42 16.01
N TYR A 213 21.12 -2.31 14.93
CA TYR A 213 21.54 -1.66 13.68
C TYR A 213 20.98 -0.25 13.51
N ASP A 214 20.09 0.18 14.41
CA ASP A 214 19.44 1.50 14.39
C ASP A 214 18.92 1.86 15.80
N THR A 215 18.23 2.98 15.90
CA THR A 215 17.44 3.34 17.09
C THR A 215 16.38 2.28 17.39
N VAL A 216 16.09 2.08 18.68
CA VAL A 216 15.11 1.08 19.15
C VAL A 216 13.74 1.31 18.52
N GLU A 217 13.31 2.56 18.42
CA GLU A 217 12.02 2.94 17.83
C GLU A 217 11.95 2.62 16.33
N ARG A 218 13.07 2.80 15.60
CA ARG A 218 13.14 2.41 14.19
C ARG A 218 13.14 0.89 14.03
N MET A 219 13.93 0.18 14.82
CA MET A 219 13.92 -1.30 14.81
C MET A 219 12.54 -1.86 15.16
N ALA A 220 11.80 -1.23 16.08
CA ALA A 220 10.42 -1.56 16.38
C ALA A 220 9.48 -1.34 15.18
N CYS A 221 9.64 -0.24 14.43
CA CYS A 221 8.90 -0.02 13.19
C CYS A 221 9.22 -1.11 12.15
N ASP A 222 10.50 -1.40 11.93
CA ASP A 222 10.95 -2.41 10.96
C ASP A 222 10.37 -3.79 11.30
N TYR A 223 10.44 -4.18 12.57
CA TYR A 223 9.92 -5.44 13.07
C TYR A 223 8.40 -5.56 12.91
N ILE A 224 7.66 -4.50 13.24
CA ILE A 224 6.20 -4.51 13.16
C ILE A 224 5.73 -4.45 11.70
N ALA A 225 6.36 -3.62 10.87
CA ALA A 225 6.02 -3.53 9.45
C ALA A 225 6.31 -4.86 8.72
N GLY A 226 7.33 -5.61 9.15
CA GLY A 226 7.62 -6.95 8.61
C GLY A 226 6.67 -8.07 9.06
N MET A 227 5.66 -7.78 9.90
CA MET A 227 4.69 -8.78 10.32
C MET A 227 3.58 -8.99 9.28
N THR A 228 2.96 -10.16 9.32
CA THR A 228 1.64 -10.37 8.72
C THR A 228 0.55 -10.09 9.76
N ASP A 229 -0.69 -9.79 9.33
CA ASP A 229 -1.84 -9.59 10.22
C ASP A 229 -2.00 -10.73 11.24
N ARG A 230 -1.92 -11.98 10.75
CA ARG A 230 -2.04 -13.18 11.59
C ARG A 230 -0.93 -13.25 12.63
N TYR A 231 0.29 -12.90 12.24
CA TYR A 231 1.43 -12.92 13.15
C TYR A 231 1.33 -11.80 14.20
N ALA A 232 0.95 -10.58 13.80
CA ALA A 232 0.73 -9.46 14.73
C ALA A 232 -0.33 -9.80 15.79
N ILE A 233 -1.47 -10.38 15.38
CA ILE A 233 -2.52 -10.85 16.30
C ILE A 233 -1.97 -11.94 17.25
N ALA A 234 -1.21 -12.89 16.72
CA ALA A 234 -0.65 -13.98 17.53
C ALA A 234 0.36 -13.46 18.57
N GLN A 235 1.25 -12.54 18.19
CA GLN A 235 2.18 -11.91 19.12
C GLN A 235 1.46 -11.12 20.20
N TYR A 236 0.45 -10.34 19.82
CA TYR A 236 -0.36 -9.60 20.78
C TYR A 236 -1.03 -10.52 21.81
N ARG A 237 -1.65 -11.61 21.34
CA ARG A 237 -2.26 -12.60 22.25
C ARG A 237 -1.25 -13.21 23.21
N LYS A 238 -0.08 -13.61 22.70
CA LYS A 238 1.00 -14.21 23.50
C LYS A 238 1.50 -13.26 24.60
N LEU A 239 1.63 -11.97 24.29
CA LEU A 239 2.26 -10.99 25.18
C LEU A 239 1.30 -10.38 26.19
N PHE A 240 0.03 -10.18 25.81
CA PHE A 240 -0.89 -9.35 26.61
C PHE A 240 -2.14 -10.09 27.09
N ILE A 241 -2.46 -11.26 26.55
CA ILE A 241 -3.63 -12.02 26.97
C ILE A 241 -3.18 -13.16 27.91
N PRO A 242 -3.59 -13.13 29.19
CA PRO A 242 -3.24 -14.20 30.13
C PRO A 242 -3.80 -15.55 29.66
N HIS A 243 -2.99 -16.60 29.81
CA HIS A 243 -3.51 -17.95 29.70
C HIS A 243 -4.32 -18.27 30.96
N GLY A 244 -5.60 -18.61 30.77
CA GLY A 244 -6.39 -19.24 31.82
C GLY A 244 -5.71 -20.55 32.23
N TRP A 245 -5.74 -20.89 33.52
CA TRP A 245 -5.38 -22.24 33.94
C TRP A 245 -6.52 -23.14 33.48
N ASP A 246 -6.36 -23.83 32.35
CA ASP A 246 -7.26 -24.91 31.97
C ASP A 246 -7.18 -25.95 33.09
N ARG A 247 -8.26 -26.04 33.88
CA ARG A 247 -8.49 -27.11 34.86
C ARG A 247 -9.19 -28.28 34.19
#